data_AF-A0A7V7UCV2-F1
#
_entry.id   AF-A0A7V7UCV2-F1
#
_cell.length_a   1.000
_cell.length_b   1.000
_cell.length_c   1.000
_cell.angle_alpha   90.00
_cell.angle_beta   90.00
_cell.angle_gamma   90.00
#
_symmetry.space_group_name_H-M   'P 1'
#
loop_
_entity.id
_entity.type
_entity.pdbx_description
1 polymer ?
#
loop_
_entity_poly.entity_id
_entity_poly.type
_entity_poly.pdbx_seq_one_letter_code
_entity_poly.pdbx_strand_id
1 'polypeptide(L)'
;MRKHYIQLIFCICFFLSGCHLTNNVATDDTKINTIESNNDTIFESGDSDTETKEITTSFSDEENKSSIVSEQDLQQRIYDRYYASWSDEALLTAINDKQTYLDNCTFYQEVKDYMEQIREVRDVSNMIEPLYSTDMKYYQKQDFDNAPSIIIRLAKNEIYARKGYIFQDKDLLNYFMGQLWYEPLILPDDFDDCVFNEYEKANLALLVELE
;
A
#
# COMPACT_ATOMS: atom_id res chain seq x y z
N MET A 1 -28.75 -9.02 -1.72
CA MET A 1 -27.58 -9.08 -2.63
C MET A 1 -26.33 -8.46 -1.98
N ARG A 2 -26.03 -8.78 -0.71
CA ARG A 2 -24.98 -8.11 0.10
C ARG A 2 -23.66 -8.90 0.25
N LYS A 3 -23.50 -10.02 -0.46
CA LYS A 3 -22.32 -10.91 -0.36
C LYS A 3 -21.50 -11.02 -1.64
N HIS A 4 -21.91 -10.36 -2.74
CA HIS A 4 -21.29 -10.55 -4.04
C HIS A 4 -20.14 -9.57 -4.37
N TYR A 5 -20.03 -8.44 -3.66
CA TYR A 5 -18.89 -7.53 -3.85
C TYR A 5 -17.55 -8.11 -3.36
N ILE A 6 -17.58 -8.94 -2.30
CA ILE A 6 -16.39 -9.61 -1.76
C ILE A 6 -15.87 -10.71 -2.70
N GLN A 7 -16.74 -11.34 -3.49
CA GLN A 7 -16.33 -12.44 -4.39
C GLN A 7 -15.79 -11.96 -5.75
N LEU A 8 -16.18 -10.77 -6.23
CA LEU A 8 -15.75 -10.30 -7.54
C LEU A 8 -14.26 -9.90 -7.57
N ILE A 9 -13.74 -9.35 -6.46
CA ILE A 9 -12.35 -8.89 -6.35
C ILE A 9 -11.38 -10.05 -6.06
N PHE A 10 -11.85 -11.14 -5.44
CA PHE A 10 -11.02 -12.31 -5.13
C PHE A 10 -10.68 -13.20 -6.35
N CYS A 11 -11.28 -12.96 -7.52
CA CYS A 11 -11.12 -13.83 -8.69
C CYS A 11 -9.98 -13.45 -9.66
N ILE A 12 -9.23 -12.37 -9.44
CA ILE A 12 -8.19 -11.94 -10.40
C ILE A 12 -6.75 -12.35 -10.00
N CYS A 13 -6.53 -12.87 -8.80
CA CYS A 13 -5.17 -13.24 -8.35
C CYS A 13 -4.80 -14.73 -8.43
N PHE A 14 -5.58 -15.56 -9.12
CA PHE A 14 -5.16 -16.93 -9.44
C PHE A 14 -5.24 -17.14 -10.94
N PHE A 15 -4.16 -16.86 -11.64
CA PHE A 15 -3.60 -17.66 -12.73
C PHE A 15 -2.48 -16.85 -13.37
N LEU A 16 -1.22 -17.16 -13.01
CA LEU A 16 -0.04 -17.19 -13.89
C LEU A 16 1.18 -17.64 -13.06
N SER A 17 1.14 -18.89 -12.58
CA SER A 17 2.36 -19.66 -12.29
C SER A 17 2.41 -20.84 -13.24
N GLY A 18 2.75 -20.54 -14.49
CA GLY A 18 3.09 -21.52 -15.51
C GLY A 18 4.50 -21.22 -16.00
N CYS A 19 5.52 -21.80 -15.36
CA CYS A 19 6.80 -21.99 -16.01
C CYS A 19 7.22 -23.46 -15.83
N HIS A 20 7.21 -24.10 -16.99
CA HIS A 20 7.47 -25.49 -17.27
C HIS A 20 8.91 -25.84 -16.93
N LEU A 21 9.12 -26.96 -16.23
CA LEU A 21 10.38 -27.68 -16.28
C LEU A 21 10.59 -28.19 -17.71
N THR A 22 11.76 -27.91 -18.29
CA THR A 22 12.35 -28.75 -19.31
C THR A 22 13.71 -29.22 -18.83
N ASN A 23 13.78 -30.51 -18.51
CA ASN A 23 15.01 -31.26 -18.33
C ASN A 23 15.77 -31.29 -19.65
N ASN A 24 17.09 -31.11 -19.60
CA ASN A 24 18.01 -31.73 -20.55
C ASN A 24 19.21 -32.30 -19.78
N VAL A 25 19.41 -33.61 -19.96
CA VAL A 25 20.54 -34.41 -19.49
C VAL A 25 21.51 -34.57 -20.66
N ALA A 26 22.80 -34.34 -20.40
CA ALA A 26 23.96 -35.05 -20.99
C ALA A 26 25.25 -34.38 -20.42
N THR A 27 25.87 -34.97 -19.39
CA THR A 27 27.11 -35.79 -19.44
C THR A 27 28.36 -35.04 -19.91
N ASP A 28 29.33 -34.83 -19.03
CA ASP A 28 30.68 -35.41 -19.16
C ASP A 28 31.49 -35.24 -17.85
N ASP A 29 32.25 -36.28 -17.53
CA ASP A 29 33.12 -36.42 -16.36
C ASP A 29 34.42 -35.61 -16.55
N THR A 30 35.04 -35.15 -15.46
CA THR A 30 36.50 -35.29 -15.21
C THR A 30 36.84 -34.89 -13.77
N LYS A 31 37.43 -35.85 -13.04
CA LYS A 31 37.99 -35.77 -11.68
C LYS A 31 39.31 -34.96 -11.65
N ILE A 32 39.86 -34.85 -10.43
CA ILE A 32 41.27 -34.57 -10.04
C ILE A 32 41.45 -33.07 -9.69
N ASN A 33 41.89 -32.62 -8.50
CA ASN A 33 42.72 -33.24 -7.45
C ASN A 33 42.59 -32.56 -6.07
N THR A 34 42.88 -33.35 -5.03
CA THR A 34 43.11 -33.00 -3.63
C THR A 34 44.37 -32.15 -3.42
N ILE A 35 44.32 -31.14 -2.54
CA ILE A 35 45.49 -30.65 -1.79
C ILE A 35 45.09 -30.44 -0.33
N GLU A 36 45.59 -31.31 0.54
CA GLU A 36 45.72 -31.10 1.98
C GLU A 36 46.89 -30.13 2.25
N SER A 37 46.75 -29.24 3.22
CA SER A 37 47.89 -28.86 4.05
C SER A 37 47.44 -28.57 5.48
N ASN A 38 47.85 -29.47 6.37
CA ASN A 38 47.82 -29.34 7.81
C ASN A 38 48.71 -28.18 8.27
N ASN A 39 48.39 -27.58 9.41
CA ASN A 39 49.40 -27.10 10.37
C ASN A 39 48.79 -27.05 11.78
N ASP A 40 49.16 -28.04 12.58
CA ASP A 40 49.07 -28.03 14.04
C ASP A 40 50.19 -27.15 14.62
N THR A 41 49.92 -26.46 15.73
CA THR A 41 50.95 -26.16 16.73
C THR A 41 50.32 -26.16 18.13
N ILE A 42 50.92 -26.98 18.99
CA ILE A 42 50.60 -27.31 20.39
C ILE A 42 51.45 -26.42 21.31
N PHE A 43 50.91 -25.90 22.44
CA PHE A 43 51.52 -26.04 23.78
C PHE A 43 50.65 -25.52 24.95
N GLU A 44 50.38 -26.43 25.91
CA GLU A 44 50.30 -26.36 27.40
C GLU A 44 49.64 -25.16 28.12
N SER A 45 48.96 -25.27 29.26
CA SER A 45 48.71 -26.32 30.27
C SER A 45 47.71 -25.78 31.30
N GLY A 46 46.88 -26.62 31.94
CA GLY A 46 46.19 -26.26 33.19
C GLY A 46 44.88 -27.01 33.42
N ASP A 47 44.96 -28.09 34.18
CA ASP A 47 43.83 -28.92 34.63
C ASP A 47 43.32 -28.43 36.00
N SER A 48 42.00 -28.24 36.14
CA SER A 48 41.28 -28.41 37.42
C SER A 48 39.78 -28.53 37.17
N ASP A 49 39.23 -29.70 37.47
CA ASP A 49 37.80 -30.03 37.52
C ASP A 49 36.99 -29.04 38.38
N THR A 50 35.79 -28.64 37.91
CA THR A 50 34.54 -28.70 38.70
C THR A 50 33.31 -28.26 37.89
N GLU A 51 32.39 -29.22 37.74
CA GLU A 51 30.93 -29.08 37.87
C GLU A 51 30.11 -28.28 36.81
N THR A 52 29.33 -29.07 36.07
CA THR A 52 28.19 -28.73 35.20
C THR A 52 27.27 -27.62 35.72
N LYS A 53 26.98 -26.64 34.84
CA LYS A 53 25.70 -25.93 34.82
C LYS A 53 25.34 -25.53 33.40
N GLU A 54 24.52 -26.36 32.74
CA GLU A 54 23.75 -25.94 31.56
C GLU A 54 22.88 -24.74 31.95
N ILE A 55 23.19 -23.57 31.38
CA ILE A 55 22.29 -22.42 31.39
C ILE A 55 21.56 -22.45 30.06
N THR A 56 20.50 -23.25 30.04
CA THR A 56 19.39 -23.09 29.10
C THR A 56 18.58 -21.90 29.59
N THR A 57 18.92 -20.69 29.14
CA THR A 57 18.05 -19.52 29.31
C THR A 57 17.23 -19.34 28.06
N SER A 58 16.04 -19.91 28.11
CA SER A 58 14.93 -19.65 27.22
C SER A 58 14.28 -18.30 27.52
N PHE A 59 13.78 -17.66 26.46
CA PHE A 59 12.78 -16.57 26.43
C PHE A 59 13.18 -15.18 26.94
N SER A 60 13.29 -14.24 26.01
CA SER A 60 12.25 -13.22 25.86
C SER A 60 12.28 -12.66 24.43
N ASP A 61 11.37 -13.14 23.60
CA ASP A 61 10.92 -12.43 22.41
C ASP A 61 10.24 -11.13 22.87
N GLU A 62 10.89 -9.99 22.69
CA GLU A 62 10.21 -8.70 22.80
C GLU A 62 10.45 -7.84 21.55
N GLU A 63 9.35 -7.71 20.84
CA GLU A 63 8.91 -6.54 20.06
C GLU A 63 9.69 -6.14 18.81
N ASN A 64 9.32 -6.78 17.71
CA ASN A 64 8.94 -5.99 16.53
C ASN A 64 7.67 -6.55 15.90
N LYS A 65 6.53 -6.38 16.58
CA LYS A 65 5.22 -6.55 15.96
C LYS A 65 4.92 -5.29 15.14
N SER A 66 5.55 -5.19 13.98
CA SER A 66 5.10 -4.31 12.90
C SER A 66 3.59 -4.53 12.74
N SER A 67 2.80 -3.51 13.05
CA SER A 67 1.34 -3.53 12.94
C SER A 67 0.94 -3.50 11.47
N ILE A 68 1.14 -4.62 10.77
CA ILE A 68 0.60 -4.83 9.45
C ILE A 68 -0.90 -5.06 9.63
N VAL A 69 -1.70 -4.05 9.28
CA VAL A 69 -3.16 -4.17 9.17
C VAL A 69 -3.44 -5.23 8.11
N SER A 70 -4.24 -6.25 8.42
CA SER A 70 -4.58 -7.28 7.43
C SER A 70 -5.43 -6.66 6.32
N GLU A 71 -5.35 -7.23 5.12
CA GLU A 71 -6.13 -6.73 3.97
C GLU A 71 -7.64 -6.79 4.23
N GLN A 72 -8.10 -7.81 4.97
CA GLN A 72 -9.51 -7.94 5.37
C GLN A 72 -9.92 -6.84 6.36
N ASP A 73 -9.07 -6.55 7.34
CA ASP A 73 -9.34 -5.46 8.29
C ASP A 73 -9.34 -4.10 7.59
N LEU A 74 -8.45 -3.90 6.61
CA LEU A 74 -8.40 -2.68 5.82
C LEU A 74 -9.69 -2.50 5.00
N GLN A 75 -10.13 -3.55 4.30
CA GLN A 75 -11.37 -3.53 3.52
C GLN A 75 -12.59 -3.25 4.40
N GLN A 76 -12.65 -3.86 5.60
CA GLN A 76 -13.74 -3.58 6.53
C GLN A 76 -13.74 -2.12 6.99
N ARG A 77 -12.57 -1.55 7.31
CA ARG A 77 -12.44 -0.13 7.69
C ARG A 77 -12.87 0.81 6.57
N ILE A 78 -12.55 0.49 5.32
CA ILE A 78 -12.98 1.25 4.13
C ILE A 78 -14.51 1.19 4.00
N TYR A 79 -15.10 -0.02 4.10
CA TYR A 79 -16.54 -0.20 4.04
C TYR A 79 -17.27 0.61 5.12
N ASP A 80 -16.83 0.48 6.37
CA ASP A 80 -17.45 1.16 7.50
C ASP A 80 -17.36 2.68 7.37
N ARG A 81 -16.26 3.18 6.79
CA ARG A 81 -16.05 4.62 6.63
C ARG A 81 -16.84 5.23 5.48
N TYR A 82 -16.82 4.61 4.30
CA TYR A 82 -17.33 5.26 3.09
C TYR A 82 -18.69 4.74 2.60
N TYR A 83 -19.11 3.55 3.05
CA TYR A 83 -20.32 2.90 2.54
C TYR A 83 -21.39 2.68 3.61
N ALA A 84 -21.01 2.36 4.85
CA ALA A 84 -21.96 1.88 5.86
C ALA A 84 -23.09 2.88 6.20
N SER A 85 -22.85 4.18 6.05
CA SER A 85 -23.85 5.23 6.30
C SER A 85 -24.83 5.44 5.15
N TRP A 86 -24.57 4.89 3.96
CA TRP A 86 -25.32 5.18 2.75
C TRP A 86 -26.32 4.07 2.41
N SER A 87 -27.49 4.47 1.91
CA SER A 87 -28.30 3.58 1.07
C SER A 87 -27.83 3.67 -0.37
N ASP A 88 -28.03 2.60 -1.16
CA ASP A 88 -27.64 2.55 -2.57
C ASP A 88 -28.23 3.74 -3.36
N GLU A 89 -29.49 4.10 -3.12
CA GLU A 89 -30.16 5.22 -3.78
C GLU A 89 -29.57 6.58 -3.41
N ALA A 90 -29.32 6.82 -2.11
CA ALA A 90 -28.72 8.07 -1.65
C ALA A 90 -27.28 8.22 -2.16
N LEU A 91 -26.53 7.12 -2.20
CA LEU A 91 -25.17 7.07 -2.72
C LEU A 91 -25.11 7.45 -4.20
N LEU A 92 -25.95 6.82 -5.03
CA LEU A 92 -26.02 7.11 -6.46
C LEU A 92 -26.45 8.55 -6.75
N THR A 93 -27.39 9.08 -5.96
CA THR A 93 -27.80 10.49 -6.07
C THR A 93 -26.63 11.42 -5.79
N ALA A 94 -25.91 11.20 -4.68
CA ALA A 94 -24.78 12.04 -4.29
C ALA A 94 -23.60 11.97 -5.29
N ILE A 95 -23.37 10.80 -5.88
CA ILE A 95 -22.40 10.61 -6.97
C ILE A 95 -22.78 11.46 -8.19
N ASN A 96 -24.04 11.37 -8.62
CA ASN A 96 -24.52 12.13 -9.77
C ASN A 96 -24.45 13.64 -9.54
N ASP A 97 -24.77 14.12 -8.34
CA ASP A 97 -24.70 15.53 -7.98
C ASP A 97 -23.26 16.08 -8.03
N LYS A 98 -22.26 15.23 -7.82
CA LYS A 98 -20.84 15.57 -7.87
C LYS A 98 -20.21 15.45 -9.27
N GLN A 99 -20.88 14.80 -10.22
CA GLN A 99 -20.33 14.50 -11.55
C GLN A 99 -19.86 15.75 -12.31
N THR A 100 -20.59 16.86 -12.21
CA THR A 100 -20.22 18.13 -12.86
C THR A 100 -18.84 18.64 -12.46
N TYR A 101 -18.36 18.38 -11.24
CA TYR A 101 -17.01 18.80 -10.86
C TYR A 101 -15.95 18.02 -11.65
N LEU A 102 -16.17 16.72 -11.84
CA LEU A 102 -15.26 15.84 -12.58
C LEU A 102 -15.26 16.16 -14.07
N ASP A 103 -16.43 16.51 -14.64
CA ASP A 103 -16.54 16.97 -16.03
C ASP A 103 -15.76 18.27 -16.29
N ASN A 104 -15.57 19.09 -15.26
CA ASN A 104 -14.80 20.33 -15.30
C ASN A 104 -13.33 20.18 -14.84
N CYS A 105 -12.86 18.97 -14.59
CA CYS A 105 -11.47 18.69 -14.25
C CYS A 105 -10.71 18.21 -15.48
N THR A 106 -9.73 18.99 -15.94
CA THR A 106 -9.08 18.75 -17.24
C THR A 106 -8.33 17.43 -17.34
N PHE A 107 -7.86 16.90 -16.20
CA PHE A 107 -7.11 15.64 -16.14
C PHE A 107 -7.96 14.44 -15.72
N TYR A 108 -9.27 14.61 -15.45
CA TYR A 108 -10.07 13.52 -14.88
C TYR A 108 -10.15 12.29 -15.80
N GLN A 109 -10.14 12.49 -17.13
CA GLN A 109 -10.13 11.36 -18.06
C GLN A 109 -8.89 10.48 -17.90
N GLU A 110 -7.71 11.07 -17.68
CA GLU A 110 -6.48 10.31 -17.44
C GLU A 110 -6.55 9.51 -16.13
N VAL A 111 -7.14 10.11 -15.08
CA VAL A 111 -7.35 9.41 -13.80
C VAL A 111 -8.32 8.25 -13.97
N LYS A 112 -9.41 8.46 -14.71
CA LYS A 112 -10.41 7.43 -15.01
C LYS A 112 -9.78 6.27 -15.79
N ASP A 113 -9.01 6.57 -16.82
CA ASP A 113 -8.34 5.54 -17.63
C ASP A 113 -7.36 4.73 -16.78
N TYR A 114 -6.59 5.38 -15.91
CA TYR A 114 -5.71 4.69 -14.95
C TYR A 114 -6.52 3.75 -14.03
N MET A 115 -7.63 4.22 -13.46
CA MET A 115 -8.45 3.41 -12.58
C MET A 115 -9.03 2.19 -13.31
N GLU A 116 -9.56 2.37 -14.51
CA GLU A 116 -10.24 1.30 -15.25
C GLU A 116 -9.28 0.28 -15.87
N GLN A 117 -8.10 0.72 -16.32
CA GLN A 117 -7.17 -0.10 -17.10
C GLN A 117 -6.02 -0.66 -16.26
N ILE A 118 -5.52 0.11 -15.28
CA ILE A 118 -4.37 -0.30 -14.47
C ILE A 118 -4.80 -0.85 -13.11
N ARG A 119 -5.80 -0.21 -12.48
CA ARG A 119 -6.32 -0.64 -11.17
C ARG A 119 -7.53 -1.57 -11.28
N GLU A 120 -8.07 -1.75 -12.48
CA GLU A 120 -9.26 -2.56 -12.78
C GLU A 120 -10.52 -2.14 -11.99
N VAL A 121 -10.57 -0.89 -11.54
CA VAL A 121 -11.72 -0.28 -10.86
C VAL A 121 -12.60 0.39 -11.90
N ARG A 122 -13.72 -0.25 -12.24
CA ARG A 122 -14.66 0.18 -13.31
C ARG A 122 -16.04 0.57 -12.81
N ASP A 123 -16.25 0.50 -11.50
CA ASP A 123 -17.46 0.95 -10.84
C ASP A 123 -17.24 2.35 -10.23
N VAL A 124 -18.20 2.80 -9.43
CA VAL A 124 -18.17 4.12 -8.79
C VAL A 124 -17.23 4.21 -7.59
N SER A 125 -16.48 3.15 -7.25
CA SER A 125 -15.57 3.16 -6.09
C SER A 125 -14.53 4.27 -6.21
N ASN A 126 -14.12 4.63 -7.43
CA ASN A 126 -13.19 5.72 -7.70
C ASN A 126 -13.72 7.13 -7.34
N MET A 127 -15.02 7.27 -7.04
CA MET A 127 -15.64 8.51 -6.54
C MET A 127 -15.98 8.43 -5.05
N ILE A 128 -16.07 7.21 -4.50
CA ILE A 128 -16.51 6.96 -3.11
C ILE A 128 -15.31 6.81 -2.18
N GLU A 129 -14.23 6.21 -2.68
CA GLU A 129 -13.01 5.93 -1.95
C GLU A 129 -11.87 6.87 -2.40
N PRO A 130 -10.94 7.22 -1.50
CA PRO A 130 -9.67 7.83 -1.89
C PRO A 130 -8.85 6.89 -2.78
N LEU A 131 -7.90 7.44 -3.57
CA LEU A 131 -7.12 6.64 -4.52
C LEU A 131 -6.26 5.59 -3.79
N TYR A 132 -5.78 5.97 -2.60
CA TYR A 132 -4.92 5.17 -1.75
C TYR A 132 -5.37 5.28 -0.29
N SER A 133 -5.05 4.28 0.53
CA SER A 133 -5.32 4.27 1.97
C SER A 133 -4.17 4.91 2.75
N THR A 134 -3.72 6.09 2.30
CA THR A 134 -2.54 6.81 2.82
C THR A 134 -2.62 7.17 4.30
N ASP A 135 -3.81 7.15 4.90
CA ASP A 135 -4.05 7.37 6.32
C ASP A 135 -4.16 6.10 7.16
N MET A 136 -4.12 4.92 6.52
CA MET A 136 -4.35 3.63 7.18
C MET A 136 -3.20 2.62 7.06
N LYS A 137 -2.31 2.77 6.08
CA LYS A 137 -1.16 1.88 5.88
C LYS A 137 0.04 2.59 5.30
N TYR A 138 1.21 1.99 5.46
CA TYR A 138 2.44 2.41 4.80
C TYR A 138 2.49 1.90 3.37
N TYR A 139 2.94 2.74 2.45
CA TYR A 139 3.25 2.38 1.07
C TYR A 139 4.76 2.31 0.86
N GLN A 140 5.15 1.58 -0.19
CA GLN A 140 6.50 1.52 -0.72
C GLN A 140 6.52 2.05 -2.16
N LYS A 141 7.70 2.39 -2.67
CA LYS A 141 7.88 2.91 -4.03
C LYS A 141 7.23 2.01 -5.09
N GLN A 142 7.32 0.70 -4.91
CA GLN A 142 6.80 -0.31 -5.83
C GLN A 142 5.28 -0.29 -5.96
N ASP A 143 4.57 0.19 -4.93
CA ASP A 143 3.11 0.35 -4.98
C ASP A 143 2.68 1.41 -6.01
N PHE A 144 3.62 2.19 -6.52
CA PHE A 144 3.42 3.28 -7.48
C PHE A 144 4.13 3.06 -8.82
N ASP A 145 4.75 1.91 -9.08
CA ASP A 145 5.60 1.69 -10.27
C ASP A 145 4.90 1.96 -11.62
N ASN A 146 3.57 1.81 -11.68
CA ASN A 146 2.76 2.07 -12.87
C ASN A 146 1.83 3.29 -12.72
N ALA A 147 1.97 4.08 -11.66
CA ALA A 147 1.17 5.27 -11.44
C ALA A 147 1.73 6.44 -12.26
N PRO A 148 0.94 7.05 -13.16
CA PRO A 148 1.37 8.24 -13.88
C PRO A 148 1.54 9.42 -12.91
N SER A 149 2.31 10.44 -13.31
CA SER A 149 2.64 11.61 -12.46
C SER A 149 1.40 12.28 -11.86
N ILE A 150 0.29 12.36 -12.62
CA ILE A 150 -0.97 12.90 -12.09
C ILE A 150 -1.50 12.10 -10.89
N ILE A 151 -1.36 10.77 -10.89
CA ILE A 151 -1.82 9.91 -9.79
C ILE A 151 -0.92 10.09 -8.56
N ILE A 152 0.39 10.23 -8.73
CA ILE A 152 1.31 10.55 -7.63
C ILE A 152 0.93 11.90 -7.00
N ARG A 153 0.71 12.91 -7.84
CA ARG A 153 0.27 14.24 -7.40
C ARG A 153 -1.06 14.17 -6.65
N LEU A 154 -2.03 13.41 -7.15
CA LEU A 154 -3.32 13.25 -6.48
C LEU A 154 -3.22 12.49 -5.16
N ALA A 155 -2.44 11.41 -5.10
CA ALA A 155 -2.18 10.68 -3.86
C ALA A 155 -1.54 11.58 -2.79
N LYS A 156 -0.62 12.47 -3.20
CA LYS A 156 -0.04 13.45 -2.29
C LYS A 156 -1.09 14.43 -1.78
N ASN A 157 -1.88 15.00 -2.69
CA ASN A 157 -2.90 15.99 -2.34
C ASN A 157 -4.08 15.38 -1.56
N GLU A 158 -4.38 14.10 -1.70
CA GLU A 158 -5.44 13.44 -0.95
C GLU A 158 -5.17 13.47 0.55
N ILE A 159 -3.91 13.43 0.98
CA ILE A 159 -3.51 13.51 2.39
C ILE A 159 -3.97 14.86 2.99
N TYR A 160 -3.85 15.95 2.24
CA TYR A 160 -4.35 17.27 2.62
C TYR A 160 -5.88 17.33 2.54
N ALA A 161 -6.46 16.77 1.46
CA ALA A 161 -7.91 16.75 1.25
C ALA A 161 -8.66 16.03 2.39
N ARG A 162 -8.10 14.93 2.91
CA ARG A 162 -8.63 14.18 4.06
C ARG A 162 -8.70 15.00 5.36
N LYS A 163 -7.94 16.10 5.44
CA LYS A 163 -7.94 17.05 6.55
C LYS A 163 -8.74 18.32 6.23
N GLY A 164 -9.49 18.32 5.13
CA GLY A 164 -10.34 19.40 4.70
C GLY A 164 -9.61 20.58 4.07
N TYR A 165 -8.38 20.41 3.59
CA TYR A 165 -7.64 21.45 2.88
C TYR A 165 -8.37 21.91 1.62
N ILE A 166 -8.60 23.22 1.49
CA ILE A 166 -9.27 23.83 0.33
C ILE A 166 -8.23 24.20 -0.75
N PHE A 167 -8.31 23.53 -1.89
CA PHE A 167 -7.40 23.76 -3.03
C PHE A 167 -7.67 25.08 -3.74
N GLN A 168 -6.60 25.85 -4.01
CA GLN A 168 -6.65 27.05 -4.86
C GLN A 168 -6.54 26.74 -6.35
N ASP A 169 -5.82 25.67 -6.69
CA ASP A 169 -5.77 25.16 -8.06
C ASP A 169 -7.15 24.62 -8.45
N LYS A 170 -7.69 25.12 -9.56
CA LYS A 170 -9.07 24.85 -9.96
C LYS A 170 -9.30 23.40 -10.35
N ASP A 171 -8.34 22.76 -11.01
CA ASP A 171 -8.50 21.37 -11.43
C ASP A 171 -8.37 20.40 -10.24
N LEU A 172 -7.46 20.68 -9.30
CA LEU A 172 -7.40 19.94 -8.03
C LEU A 172 -8.69 20.14 -7.21
N LEU A 173 -9.18 21.38 -7.11
CA LEU A 173 -10.43 21.66 -6.42
C LEU A 173 -11.60 20.91 -7.06
N ASN A 174 -11.73 20.95 -8.39
CA ASN A 174 -12.76 20.22 -9.13
C ASN A 174 -12.64 18.71 -8.93
N TYR A 175 -11.43 18.15 -9.01
CA TYR A 175 -11.19 16.74 -8.77
C TYR A 175 -11.68 16.31 -7.37
N PHE A 176 -11.26 17.01 -6.32
CA PHE A 176 -11.62 16.66 -4.94
C PHE A 176 -13.08 16.95 -4.61
N MET A 177 -13.67 18.04 -5.12
CA MET A 177 -15.11 18.31 -4.98
C MET A 177 -15.99 17.21 -5.61
N GLY A 178 -15.47 16.55 -6.66
CA GLY A 178 -16.08 15.38 -7.27
C GLY A 178 -15.99 14.10 -6.43
N GLN A 179 -15.13 14.06 -5.42
CA GLN A 179 -15.02 12.92 -4.49
C GLN A 179 -16.07 13.02 -3.39
N LEU A 180 -16.73 11.90 -3.08
CA LEU A 180 -17.80 11.85 -2.09
C LEU A 180 -17.28 12.01 -0.66
N TRP A 181 -16.07 11.52 -0.40
CA TRP A 181 -15.41 11.54 0.92
C TRP A 181 -14.75 12.88 1.28
N TYR A 182 -14.63 13.82 0.34
CA TYR A 182 -13.93 15.08 0.55
C TYR A 182 -14.86 16.15 1.13
N GLU A 183 -14.45 16.72 2.27
CA GLU A 183 -15.15 17.77 3.00
C GLU A 183 -14.25 19.02 3.12
N PRO A 184 -14.40 20.04 2.24
CA PRO A 184 -13.59 21.25 2.30
C PRO A 184 -13.91 22.08 3.55
N LEU A 185 -12.89 22.40 4.36
CA LEU A 185 -13.07 23.08 5.66
C LEU A 185 -12.03 24.18 5.95
N ILE A 186 -10.76 23.98 5.59
CA ILE A 186 -9.63 24.78 6.04
C ILE A 186 -8.97 25.46 4.84
N LEU A 187 -8.84 26.79 4.90
CA LEU A 187 -8.12 27.55 3.88
C LEU A 187 -6.60 27.29 3.97
N PRO A 188 -5.85 27.44 2.87
CA PRO A 188 -4.40 27.19 2.86
C PRO A 188 -3.61 27.95 3.92
N ASP A 189 -3.95 29.23 4.15
CA ASP A 189 -3.25 30.09 5.12
C ASP A 189 -3.49 29.66 6.57
N ASP A 190 -4.55 28.88 6.82
CA ASP A 190 -4.95 28.39 8.14
C ASP A 190 -4.62 26.91 8.36
N PHE A 191 -4.04 26.23 7.36
CA PHE A 191 -3.77 24.79 7.43
C PHE A 191 -2.49 24.48 8.22
N ASP A 192 -2.62 23.63 9.24
CA ASP A 192 -1.50 23.13 10.04
C ASP A 192 -1.19 21.68 9.65
N ASP A 193 0.02 21.42 9.15
CA ASP A 193 0.46 20.08 8.74
C ASP A 193 0.75 19.14 9.93
N CYS A 194 0.76 19.65 11.16
CA CYS A 194 0.91 18.83 12.36
C CYS A 194 -0.24 17.84 12.57
N VAL A 195 -1.40 18.07 11.92
CA VAL A 195 -2.60 17.22 11.98
C VAL A 195 -2.42 15.84 11.33
N PHE A 196 -1.35 15.63 10.57
CA PHE A 196 -1.09 14.34 9.92
C PHE A 196 -0.70 13.25 10.93
N ASN A 197 -1.28 12.06 10.73
CA ASN A 197 -0.90 10.86 11.47
C ASN A 197 0.43 10.27 10.96
N GLU A 198 0.89 9.18 11.58
CA GLU A 198 2.17 8.55 11.21
C GLU A 198 2.20 7.98 9.77
N TYR A 199 1.10 7.39 9.30
CA TYR A 199 0.97 6.87 7.93
C TYR A 199 1.01 8.02 6.92
N GLU A 200 0.24 9.07 7.17
CA GLU A 200 0.16 10.26 6.31
C GLU A 200 1.52 10.94 6.20
N LYS A 201 2.26 11.10 7.31
CA LYS A 201 3.62 11.67 7.30
C LYS A 201 4.60 10.82 6.49
N ALA A 202 4.60 9.51 6.71
CA ALA A 202 5.50 8.61 5.98
C ALA A 202 5.17 8.55 4.48
N ASN A 203 3.89 8.44 4.13
CA ASN A 203 3.45 8.38 2.75
C ASN A 203 3.63 9.72 2.04
N LEU A 204 3.44 10.85 2.73
CA LEU A 204 3.72 12.17 2.18
C LEU A 204 5.20 12.31 1.80
N ALA A 205 6.11 11.87 2.68
CA ALA A 205 7.55 11.90 2.40
C ALA A 205 7.91 11.03 1.17
N LEU A 206 7.33 9.83 1.06
CA LEU A 206 7.51 8.97 -0.10
C LEU A 206 6.97 9.62 -1.38
N LEU A 207 5.74 10.15 -1.35
CA LEU A 207 5.09 10.73 -2.53
C LEU A 207 5.80 12.00 -3.03
N VAL A 208 6.43 12.77 -2.13
CA VAL A 208 7.29 13.91 -2.49
C VAL A 208 8.57 13.46 -3.21
N GLU A 209 9.11 12.27 -2.91
CA GLU A 209 10.27 11.71 -3.63
C GLU A 209 9.90 11.22 -5.03
N LEU A 210 8.65 10.79 -5.22
CA LEU A 210 8.18 10.19 -6.47
C LEU A 210 7.66 11.20 -7.50
N GLU A 211 7.34 12.43 -7.08
CA GLU A 211 6.81 13.51 -7.94
C GLU A 211 7.93 14.34 -8.59
#